data_AF-A0A3D5Y1R3-F1
#
_entry.id   AF-A0A3D5Y1R3-F1
#
_cell.length_a   1.000
_cell.length_b   1.000
_cell.length_c   1.000
_cell.angle_alpha   90.00
_cell.angle_beta   90.00
_cell.angle_gamma   90.00
#
_symmetry.space_group_name_H-M   'P 1'
#
loop_
_entity.id
_entity.type
_entity.pdbx_description
1 polymer ?
#
loop_
_entity_poly.entity_id
_entity_poly.type
_entity_poly.pdbx_seq_one_letter_code
_entity_poly.pdbx_strand_id
1 'polypeptide(L)'
;MVQTAQHTSVGSDRETLGRALRRWLPDEAVLDQPEQLRPYECDGFSAYRRLPLGVVLPETTEQVQAVMRYCAGQGIPVMPTMVSANTNAAILMIAEKAAQLIPDA
;
A
#
# COMPACT_ATOMS: atom_id res chain seq x y z
N MET A 1 16.41 19.80 23.66
CA MET A 1 15.01 20.04 23.25
C MET A 1 14.91 19.73 21.77
N VAL A 2 14.53 18.49 21.42
CA VAL A 2 14.27 18.13 20.02
C VAL A 2 12.81 18.45 19.76
N GLN A 3 12.57 19.32 18.79
CA GLN A 3 11.27 19.85 18.42
C GLN A 3 10.47 18.73 17.74
N THR A 4 9.40 18.27 18.38
CA THR A 4 8.47 17.28 17.82
C THR A 4 7.72 17.94 16.68
N ALA A 5 8.15 17.66 15.44
CA ALA A 5 7.45 18.13 14.25
C ALA A 5 6.02 17.58 14.29
N GLN A 6 5.05 18.49 14.25
CA GLN A 6 3.64 18.18 14.11
C GLN A 6 3.44 17.49 12.76
N HIS A 7 3.29 16.16 12.79
CA HIS A 7 3.06 15.37 11.60
C HIS A 7 1.60 15.58 11.19
N THR A 8 1.36 16.42 10.19
CA THR A 8 0.03 16.64 9.61
C THR A 8 -0.53 15.29 9.16
N SER A 9 -1.51 14.76 9.90
CA SER A 9 -2.17 13.48 9.63
C SER A 9 -3.11 13.62 8.43
N VAL A 10 -2.54 13.63 7.23
CA VAL A 10 -3.33 13.46 6.01
C VAL A 10 -3.68 11.98 5.91
N GLY A 11 -4.82 11.61 6.48
CA GLY A 11 -5.58 10.39 6.20
C GLY A 11 -4.80 9.08 6.15
N SER A 12 -4.19 8.69 7.26
CA SER A 12 -3.64 7.35 7.54
C SER A 12 -4.70 6.23 7.62
N ASP A 13 -5.95 6.52 7.25
CA ASP A 13 -7.09 5.64 7.45
C ASP A 13 -7.35 4.81 6.20
N ARG A 14 -7.37 3.47 6.37
CA ARG A 14 -7.56 2.49 5.29
C ARG A 14 -8.79 2.79 4.42
N GLU A 15 -9.88 3.21 5.04
CA GLU A 15 -11.12 3.56 4.35
C GLU A 15 -10.94 4.77 3.42
N THR A 16 -10.21 5.79 3.86
CA THR A 16 -9.95 7.01 3.07
C THR A 16 -9.07 6.67 1.87
N LEU A 17 -8.02 5.88 2.10
CA LEU A 17 -7.15 5.36 1.05
C LEU A 17 -7.95 4.54 0.03
N GLY A 18 -8.71 3.56 0.50
CA GLY A 18 -9.49 2.69 -0.36
C GLY A 18 -10.52 3.45 -1.19
N ARG A 19 -11.22 4.43 -0.59
CA ARG A 19 -12.18 5.28 -1.31
C ARG A 19 -11.51 6.13 -2.39
N ALA A 20 -10.31 6.64 -2.12
CA ALA A 20 -9.56 7.43 -3.11
C ALA A 20 -9.11 6.57 -4.30
N LEU A 21 -8.59 5.38 -4.04
CA LEU A 21 -8.05 4.47 -5.07
C LEU A 21 -9.15 3.90 -5.99
N ARG A 22 -10.34 3.65 -5.47
CA ARG A 22 -11.53 3.23 -6.24
C ARG A 22 -12.00 4.24 -7.30
N ARG A 23 -11.42 5.44 -7.36
CA ARG A 23 -11.66 6.39 -8.47
C ARG A 23 -11.02 5.95 -9.79
N TRP A 24 -10.00 5.08 -9.72
CA TRP A 24 -9.23 4.62 -10.88
C TRP A 24 -9.16 3.11 -11.01
N LEU A 25 -9.56 2.38 -9.96
CA LEU A 25 -9.52 0.93 -9.87
C LEU A 25 -10.94 0.38 -9.72
N PRO A 26 -11.22 -0.83 -10.25
CA PRO A 26 -12.40 -1.60 -9.87
C PRO A 26 -12.49 -1.80 -8.36
N ASP A 27 -13.70 -2.00 -7.83
CA ASP A 27 -13.93 -2.13 -6.38
C ASP A 27 -13.21 -3.36 -5.81
N GLU A 28 -13.28 -4.47 -6.55
CA GLU A 28 -12.64 -5.74 -6.25
C GLU A 28 -11.11 -5.67 -6.28
N ALA A 29 -10.55 -4.68 -6.96
CA ALA A 29 -9.11 -4.47 -7.06
C ALA A 29 -8.56 -3.68 -5.86
N VAL A 30 -9.39 -3.26 -4.91
CA VAL A 30 -8.98 -2.49 -3.73
C VAL A 30 -9.31 -3.26 -2.45
N LEU A 31 -8.27 -3.73 -1.78
CA LEU A 31 -8.35 -4.44 -0.51
C LEU A 31 -7.98 -3.47 0.61
N ASP A 32 -8.91 -3.21 1.51
CA ASP A 32 -8.73 -2.32 2.67
C ASP A 32 -9.30 -2.88 3.98
N GLN A 33 -10.02 -4.02 3.91
CA GLN A 33 -10.54 -4.70 5.10
C GLN A 33 -9.47 -5.59 5.75
N PRO A 34 -9.37 -5.62 7.10
CA PRO A 34 -8.36 -6.42 7.80
C PRO A 34 -8.30 -7.88 7.37
N GLU A 35 -9.45 -8.51 7.09
CA GLU A 35 -9.58 -9.91 6.68
C GLU A 35 -8.94 -10.16 5.31
N GLN A 36 -9.08 -9.20 4.38
CA GLN A 36 -8.49 -9.25 3.04
C GLN A 36 -6.98 -9.01 3.07
N LEU A 37 -6.50 -8.29 4.09
CA LEU A 37 -5.09 -7.90 4.23
C LEU A 37 -4.24 -8.97 4.95
N ARG A 38 -4.86 -9.89 5.69
CA ARG A 38 -4.12 -10.96 6.41
C ARG A 38 -3.16 -11.78 5.54
N PRO A 39 -3.51 -12.18 4.30
CA PRO A 39 -2.57 -12.90 3.43
C PRO A 39 -1.30 -12.10 3.10
N TYR A 40 -1.37 -10.77 3.22
CA TYR A 40 -0.30 -9.83 2.92
C TYR A 40 0.37 -9.27 4.17
N GLU A 41 0.13 -9.89 5.34
CA GLU A 41 0.81 -9.50 6.59
C GLU A 41 2.33 -9.72 6.53
N CYS A 42 2.77 -10.62 5.66
CA CYS A 42 4.16 -10.98 5.46
C CYS A 42 4.66 -10.33 4.17
N ASP A 43 5.70 -9.51 4.25
CA ASP A 43 6.23 -8.68 3.17
C ASP A 43 7.19 -9.45 2.23
N GLY A 44 7.12 -10.78 2.21
CA GLY A 44 8.08 -11.65 1.50
C GLY A 44 9.37 -11.93 2.28
N PHE A 45 9.60 -11.25 3.41
CA PHE A 45 10.64 -11.59 4.39
C PHE A 45 9.98 -11.97 5.72
N SER A 46 10.02 -13.26 6.07
CA SER A 46 9.33 -13.85 7.24
C SER A 46 9.60 -13.18 8.60
N ALA A 47 10.62 -12.32 8.68
CA ALA A 47 10.96 -11.55 9.87
C ALA A 47 9.99 -10.39 10.17
N TYR A 48 9.25 -9.89 9.17
CA TYR A 48 8.34 -8.76 9.32
C TYR A 48 6.90 -9.17 9.11
N ARG A 49 6.09 -9.08 10.17
CA ARG A 49 4.64 -9.30 10.11
C ARG A 49 3.89 -8.05 10.52
N ARG A 50 3.33 -7.34 9.54
CA ARG A 50 2.41 -6.22 9.77
C ARG A 50 1.38 -6.14 8.65
N LEU A 51 0.15 -5.83 9.04
CA LEU A 51 -0.90 -5.56 8.06
C LEU A 51 -0.58 -4.27 7.29
N PRO A 52 -0.62 -4.29 5.96
CA PRO A 52 -0.50 -3.09 5.15
C PRO A 52 -1.68 -2.12 5.41
N LEU A 53 -1.57 -0.90 4.89
CA LEU A 53 -2.71 0.03 4.85
C LEU A 53 -3.77 -0.44 3.86
N GLY A 54 -3.33 -0.99 2.74
CA GLY A 54 -4.18 -1.48 1.68
C GLY A 54 -3.35 -2.25 0.67
N VAL A 55 -4.04 -3.05 -0.13
CA VAL A 55 -3.45 -3.77 -1.26
C VAL A 55 -4.30 -3.49 -2.48
N VAL A 56 -3.66 -3.24 -3.61
CA VAL A 56 -4.37 -3.09 -4.89
C VAL A 56 -3.88 -4.09 -5.93
N LEU A 57 -4.82 -4.52 -6.78
CA LEU A 57 -4.63 -5.52 -7.83
C LEU A 57 -4.91 -4.89 -9.20
N PRO A 58 -4.02 -4.00 -9.69
CA PRO A 58 -4.21 -3.36 -10.99
C PRO A 58 -4.06 -4.36 -12.13
N GLU A 59 -4.90 -4.20 -13.14
CA GLU A 59 -4.91 -4.99 -14.38
C GLU A 59 -4.22 -4.27 -15.54
N THR A 60 -4.06 -2.95 -15.45
CA THR A 60 -3.45 -2.13 -16.51
C THR A 60 -2.34 -1.21 -16.01
N THR A 61 -1.45 -0.82 -16.92
CA THR A 61 -0.35 0.12 -16.64
C THR A 61 -0.89 1.48 -16.19
N GLU A 62 -2.01 1.94 -16.73
CA GLU A 62 -2.63 3.22 -16.39
C GLU A 62 -3.11 3.22 -14.93
N GLN A 63 -3.65 2.10 -14.45
CA GLN A 63 -4.05 1.91 -13.06
C GLN A 63 -2.83 1.95 -12.13
N VAL A 64 -1.76 1.23 -12.48
CA VAL A 64 -0.48 1.28 -11.74
C VAL A 64 0.01 2.72 -11.63
N GLN A 65 0.06 3.45 -12.75
CA GLN A 65 0.50 4.83 -12.76
C GLN A 65 -0.38 5.75 -11.90
N ALA A 66 -1.70 5.54 -11.90
CA ALA A 66 -2.63 6.32 -11.08
C ALA A 66 -2.37 6.11 -9.57
N VAL A 67 -2.20 4.84 -9.15
CA VAL A 67 -1.85 4.47 -7.78
C VAL A 67 -0.53 5.11 -7.36
N MET A 68 0.51 4.96 -8.19
CA MET A 68 1.85 5.50 -7.90
C MET A 68 1.83 7.03 -7.78
N ARG A 69 1.13 7.74 -8.68
CA ARG A 69 0.99 9.20 -8.61
C ARG A 69 0.25 9.64 -7.35
N TYR A 70 -0.84 8.96 -7.00
CA TYR A 70 -1.60 9.27 -5.79
C TYR A 70 -0.72 9.07 -4.54
N CYS A 71 -0.10 7.90 -4.40
CA CYS A 71 0.71 7.57 -3.24
C CYS A 71 1.92 8.50 -3.12
N ALA A 72 2.62 8.79 -4.22
CA ALA A 72 3.72 9.76 -4.24
C ALA A 72 3.28 11.17 -3.82
N GLY A 73 2.11 11.64 -4.29
CA GLY A 73 1.56 12.94 -3.91
C GLY A 73 1.15 13.04 -2.44
N GLN A 74 0.87 11.91 -1.80
CA GLN A 74 0.54 11.82 -0.37
C GLN A 74 1.75 11.47 0.51
N GLY A 75 2.93 11.24 -0.08
CA GLY A 75 4.09 10.71 0.64
C GLY A 75 3.87 9.30 1.21
N ILE A 76 2.91 8.56 0.63
CA ILE A 76 2.59 7.19 1.02
C ILE A 76 3.51 6.24 0.25
N PRO A 77 4.30 5.43 0.95
CA PRO A 77 5.15 4.43 0.32
C PRO A 77 4.37 3.26 -0.27
N VAL A 78 4.86 2.78 -1.41
CA VAL A 78 4.33 1.61 -2.12
C VAL A 78 5.41 0.56 -2.20
N MET A 79 5.09 -0.66 -1.76
CA MET A 79 5.94 -1.82 -1.94
C MET A 79 5.35 -2.69 -3.05
N PRO A 80 6.04 -2.82 -4.20
CA PRO A 80 5.61 -3.76 -5.22
C PRO A 80 5.82 -5.18 -4.70
N THR A 81 4.82 -6.04 -4.84
CA THR A 81 4.95 -7.48 -4.61
C THR A 81 4.53 -8.25 -5.86
N MET A 82 5.08 -9.44 -6.01
CA MET A 82 4.80 -10.33 -7.13
C MET A 82 4.32 -11.66 -6.57
N VAL A 83 3.20 -12.17 -7.09
CA VAL A 83 2.79 -13.56 -6.85
C VAL A 83 3.23 -14.40 -8.05
N SER A 84 4.14 -15.34 -7.79
CA SER A 84 4.59 -16.30 -8.80
C SER A 84 3.71 -17.54 -8.79
N ALA A 85 2.73 -17.53 -9.68
CA ALA A 85 2.13 -18.72 -10.28
C ALA A 85 1.44 -18.23 -11.57
N ASN A 86 2.13 -18.33 -12.70
CA ASN A 86 1.62 -18.15 -14.08
C ASN A 86 0.72 -16.94 -14.45
N THR A 87 0.59 -15.92 -13.59
CA THR A 87 -0.30 -14.77 -13.82
C THR A 87 0.50 -13.47 -13.81
N ASN A 88 0.33 -12.63 -14.83
CA ASN A 88 0.93 -11.27 -14.92
C ASN A 88 0.29 -10.25 -13.93
N ALA A 89 -0.37 -10.72 -12.87
CA ALA A 89 -1.07 -9.86 -11.94
C ALA A 89 -0.06 -9.15 -11.02
N ALA A 90 0.11 -7.85 -11.23
CA ALA A 90 0.86 -7.00 -10.32
C ALA A 90 0.05 -6.82 -9.03
N ILE A 91 0.72 -6.90 -7.89
CA ILE A 91 0.11 -6.62 -6.59
C ILE A 91 0.92 -5.48 -5.97
N LEU A 92 0.25 -4.42 -5.55
CA LEU A 92 0.89 -3.29 -4.90
C LEU A 92 0.43 -3.24 -3.45
N MET A 93 1.36 -3.43 -2.52
CA MET A 93 1.12 -3.21 -1.10
C MET A 93 1.36 -1.74 -0.78
N ILE A 94 0.41 -1.11 -0.10
CA ILE A 94 0.49 0.29 0.30
C ILE A 94 0.78 0.34 1.80
N ALA A 95 1.84 1.04 2.20
CA ALA A 95 2.32 1.11 3.59
C ALA A 95 2.32 2.55 4.09
N GLU A 96 2.21 2.79 5.40
CA GLU A 96 2.31 4.15 5.97
C GLU A 96 3.74 4.71 5.88
N LYS A 97 4.75 3.85 6.06
CA LYS A 97 6.17 4.24 6.07
C LYS A 97 7.05 3.07 5.58
N ALA A 98 7.50 3.08 4.34
CA ALA A 98 8.53 2.18 3.80
C ALA A 98 9.83 2.32 4.60
N ALA A 99 10.08 3.49 5.20
CA ALA A 99 11.19 3.72 6.11
C ALA A 99 11.10 2.91 7.43
N GLN A 100 9.94 2.32 7.77
CA GLN A 100 9.85 1.37 8.89
C GLN A 100 10.04 -0.09 8.46
N LEU A 101 10.02 -0.37 7.15
CA LEU A 101 10.24 -1.70 6.57
C LEU A 101 11.71 -1.99 6.26
N ILE A 102 12.58 -0.97 6.29
CA ILE A 102 14.03 -1.11 6.20
C ILE A 102 14.62 -0.67 7.54
N PRO A 103 15.00 -1.60 8.43
CA PRO A 103 15.82 -1.25 9.57
C PRO A 103 17.20 -0.83 9.03
N ASP A 104 17.63 0.38 9.38
CA ASP A 104 18.97 0.93 9.13
C ASP A 104 19.36 1.15 7.65
N ALA A 105 18.67 2.08 6.98
CA ALA A 105 19.18 2.75 5.76
C ALA A 105 19.30 4.27 5.97
#